data_AF-A0A0G1X5K3-F1
#
_entry.id   AF-A0A0G1X5K3-F1
#
_cell.length_a   1.000
_cell.length_b   1.000
_cell.length_c   1.000
_cell.angle_alpha   90.00
_cell.angle_beta   90.00
_cell.angle_gamma   90.00
#
_symmetry.space_group_name_H-M   'P 1'
#
loop_
_entity.id
_entity.type
_entity.pdbx_description
1 polymer ?
#
loop_
_entity_poly.entity_id
_entity_poly.type
_entity_poly.pdbx_seq_one_letter_code
_entity_poly.pdbx_strand_id
1 'polypeptide(L)'
;MKPANRRTGPANQKENGPFFYNEEMDKEKLPPELYRVAYEKGTEVPFTGKYVHEKAEGMYRCAVCGSELFSSEAKFDSGTGWPSFTEPANLNNIELKEDLSGGMRRTEVLCRKCGAHLGHVFDDGPRDGRLPAGRQGKRYCINSVCLDLDPASPWTGGMSLTEVPSRRSFFAVTITAHQVAHAGRIRLERELGNRFAALGALPVTLIHLPRRKTTVILVKSHFAF
;
A
#
# COMPACT_ATOMS: atom_id res chain seq x y z
N MET A 1 55.67 35.20 12.09
CA MET A 1 55.25 34.39 10.92
C MET A 1 54.47 33.19 11.43
N LYS A 2 53.17 33.07 11.09
CA LYS A 2 52.33 31.91 11.43
C LYS A 2 52.33 30.95 10.24
N PRO A 3 52.55 29.63 10.40
CA PRO A 3 52.33 28.70 9.31
C PRO A 3 50.86 28.25 9.24
N ALA A 4 50.48 27.86 8.04
CA ALA A 4 49.14 27.91 7.49
C ALA A 4 48.23 26.70 7.84
N ASN A 5 46.94 27.03 7.91
CA ASN A 5 45.77 26.16 7.98
C ASN A 5 45.72 25.17 6.79
N ARG A 6 45.73 23.86 7.08
CA ARG A 6 45.48 22.80 6.09
C ARG A 6 43.99 22.43 6.14
N ARG A 7 43.25 22.92 5.15
CA ARG A 7 41.83 22.58 4.91
C ARG A 7 41.72 21.10 4.54
N THR A 8 41.03 20.31 5.35
CA THR A 8 40.46 19.02 4.93
C THR A 8 39.05 19.29 4.40
N GLY A 9 38.84 19.15 3.09
CA GLY A 9 37.53 19.28 2.46
C GLY A 9 36.59 18.13 2.84
N PRO A 10 35.26 18.33 2.81
CA PRO A 10 34.33 17.24 3.08
C PRO A 10 34.22 16.35 1.85
N ALA A 11 34.36 15.05 2.08
CA ALA A 11 34.17 14.02 1.07
C ALA A 11 32.72 13.53 1.06
N ASN A 12 32.24 13.32 -0.16
CA ASN A 12 31.16 12.41 -0.58
C ASN A 12 29.72 12.96 -0.65
N GLN A 13 29.47 13.72 -1.72
CA GLN A 13 28.14 13.92 -2.28
C GLN A 13 27.71 12.65 -3.02
N LYS A 14 26.69 11.94 -2.53
CA LYS A 14 26.03 10.85 -3.26
C LYS A 14 24.71 11.35 -3.85
N GLU A 15 24.72 11.42 -5.17
CA GLU A 15 23.66 11.59 -6.18
C GLU A 15 22.18 11.34 -5.76
N ASN A 16 21.60 12.32 -5.07
CA ASN A 16 20.34 13.04 -5.28
C ASN A 16 19.20 12.43 -6.17
N GLY A 17 18.22 11.78 -5.54
CA GLY A 17 16.85 11.54 -6.07
C GLY A 17 15.84 12.66 -5.70
N PRO A 18 14.57 12.62 -6.17
CA PRO A 18 13.70 13.81 -6.27
C PRO A 18 12.98 14.23 -4.97
N PHE A 19 13.39 13.73 -3.80
CA PHE A 19 12.90 14.24 -2.51
C PHE A 19 14.09 14.30 -1.55
N PHE A 20 14.70 15.48 -1.46
CA PHE A 20 15.89 15.70 -0.64
C PHE A 20 15.50 15.70 0.84
N TYR A 21 16.03 14.75 1.59
CA TYR A 21 16.06 14.83 3.05
C TYR A 21 16.90 16.05 3.45
N ASN A 22 16.31 16.98 4.17
CA ASN A 22 17.03 18.09 4.78
C ASN A 22 16.86 17.96 6.30
N GLU A 23 17.90 17.43 6.93
CA GLU A 23 17.90 17.06 8.35
C GLU A 23 17.39 18.18 9.27
N GLU A 24 17.82 19.43 9.07
CA GLU A 24 17.41 20.55 9.94
C GLU A 24 15.95 20.94 9.70
N MET A 25 15.51 21.03 8.44
CA MET A 25 14.12 21.38 8.12
C MET A 25 13.13 20.27 8.50
N ASP A 26 13.52 19.01 8.37
CA ASP A 26 12.66 17.87 8.64
C ASP A 26 12.53 17.62 10.16
N LYS A 27 13.58 17.91 10.95
CA LYS A 27 13.51 17.92 12.43
C LYS A 27 12.48 18.90 12.96
N GLU A 28 12.39 20.10 12.38
CA GLU A 28 11.47 21.14 12.86
C GLU A 28 10.02 20.90 12.40
N LYS A 29 9.82 20.22 11.27
CA LYS A 29 8.48 20.05 10.67
C LYS A 29 7.78 18.75 11.07
N LEU A 30 8.54 17.71 11.40
CA LEU A 30 7.97 16.41 11.73
C LEU A 30 7.71 16.28 13.24
N PRO A 31 6.63 15.59 13.64
CA PRO A 31 6.44 15.19 15.04
C PRO A 31 7.70 14.47 15.57
N PRO A 32 8.15 14.74 16.81
CA PRO A 32 9.40 14.19 17.33
C PRO A 32 9.50 12.66 17.25
N GLU A 33 8.40 11.94 17.53
CA GLU A 33 8.37 10.48 17.46
C GLU A 33 8.45 9.97 16.02
N LEU A 34 7.82 10.65 15.06
CA LEU A 34 7.96 10.33 13.65
C LEU A 34 9.41 10.53 13.21
N TYR A 35 10.02 11.65 13.59
CA TYR A 35 11.42 11.94 13.24
C TYR A 35 12.37 10.85 13.79
N ARG A 36 12.24 10.53 15.10
CA ARG A 36 13.03 9.50 15.79
C ARG A 36 12.94 8.15 15.09
N VAL A 37 11.74 7.71 14.71
CA VAL A 37 11.56 6.42 14.04
C VAL A 37 12.03 6.48 12.59
N ALA A 38 11.62 7.50 11.82
CA ALA A 38 11.87 7.57 10.38
C ALA A 38 13.34 7.86 10.02
N TYR A 39 14.06 8.66 10.80
CA TYR A 39 15.41 9.11 10.44
C TYR A 39 16.49 8.65 11.42
N GLU A 40 16.17 8.50 12.71
CA GLU A 40 17.09 7.93 13.70
C GLU A 40 16.95 6.41 13.83
N LYS A 41 16.13 5.79 12.96
CA LYS A 41 15.85 4.34 12.92
C LYS A 41 15.39 3.78 14.25
N GLY A 42 14.66 4.59 15.01
CA GLY A 42 13.98 4.17 16.22
C GLY A 42 12.90 3.11 15.93
N THR A 43 12.36 2.54 17.00
CA THR A 43 11.17 1.67 16.93
C THR A 43 10.17 2.19 17.97
N GLU A 44 8.91 2.32 17.60
CA GLU A 44 7.83 2.69 18.54
C GLU A 44 7.59 1.56 19.54
N VAL A 45 7.06 1.88 20.72
CA VAL A 45 6.75 0.88 21.75
C VAL A 45 5.67 -0.08 21.21
N PRO A 46 5.77 -1.40 21.44
CA PRO A 46 4.76 -2.34 20.96
C PRO A 46 3.38 -2.01 21.55
N PHE A 47 2.35 -2.19 20.73
CA PHE A 47 0.92 -1.99 21.05
C PHE A 47 0.49 -0.54 21.29
N THR A 48 1.38 0.45 21.18
CA THR A 48 1.01 1.87 21.38
C THR A 48 0.65 2.60 20.10
N GLY A 49 1.00 2.05 18.93
CA GLY A 49 0.78 2.69 17.64
C GLY A 49 -0.71 2.80 17.26
N LYS A 50 -1.10 3.96 16.69
CA LYS A 50 -2.47 4.26 16.24
C LYS A 50 -3.07 3.15 15.34
N TYR A 51 -2.27 2.56 14.47
CA TYR A 51 -2.71 1.64 13.43
C TYR A 51 -2.47 0.16 13.75
N VAL A 52 -2.02 -0.18 14.97
CA VAL A 52 -1.81 -1.58 15.38
C VAL A 52 -3.11 -2.37 15.19
N HIS A 53 -4.20 -1.89 15.79
CA HIS A 53 -5.52 -2.55 15.76
C HIS A 53 -6.51 -1.93 14.76
N GLU A 54 -6.07 -0.97 13.94
CA GLU A 54 -6.92 -0.34 12.93
C GLU A 54 -7.33 -1.35 11.84
N LYS A 55 -8.61 -1.29 11.43
CA LYS A 55 -9.24 -2.16 10.43
C LYS A 55 -9.98 -1.39 9.34
N ALA A 56 -9.98 -0.06 9.38
CA ALA A 56 -10.53 0.77 8.34
C ALA A 56 -9.92 0.44 6.97
N GLU A 57 -10.77 0.36 5.95
CA GLU A 57 -10.35 0.17 4.57
C GLU A 57 -9.67 1.43 4.06
N GLY A 58 -8.56 1.29 3.32
CA GLY A 58 -7.82 2.43 2.80
C GLY A 58 -6.39 2.12 2.38
N MET A 59 -5.64 3.18 2.11
CA MET A 59 -4.24 3.12 1.71
C MET A 59 -3.37 3.73 2.82
N TYR A 60 -2.44 2.96 3.34
CA TYR A 60 -1.41 3.43 4.25
C TYR A 60 -0.29 4.08 3.43
N ARG A 61 -0.14 5.38 3.61
CA ARG A 61 0.87 6.23 2.99
C ARG A 61 2.03 6.47 3.94
N CYS A 62 3.19 6.81 3.40
CA CYS A 62 4.33 7.26 4.18
C CYS A 62 3.99 8.57 4.88
N ALA A 63 4.04 8.61 6.22
CA ALA A 63 3.75 9.80 7.01
C ALA A 63 4.69 10.99 6.72
N VAL A 64 5.84 10.74 6.10
CA VAL A 64 6.83 11.76 5.72
C VAL A 64 6.52 12.37 4.36
N CYS A 65 6.32 11.55 3.31
CA CYS A 65 6.31 12.03 1.92
C CYS A 65 5.03 11.70 1.14
N GLY A 66 4.05 11.07 1.78
CA GLY A 66 2.75 10.70 1.20
C GLY A 66 2.76 9.56 0.18
N SER A 67 3.91 8.91 -0.04
CA SER A 67 4.01 7.76 -0.96
C SER A 67 3.11 6.61 -0.51
N GLU A 68 2.43 5.93 -1.44
CA GLU A 68 1.62 4.76 -1.13
C GLU A 68 2.51 3.57 -0.73
N LEU A 69 2.24 2.96 0.42
CA LEU A 69 3.08 1.88 0.96
C LEU A 69 2.31 0.57 1.05
N PHE A 70 1.16 0.55 1.74
CA PHE A 70 0.43 -0.68 2.04
C PHE A 70 -1.08 -0.49 1.90
N SER A 71 -1.77 -1.50 1.36
CA SER A 71 -3.23 -1.55 1.33
C SER A 71 -3.76 -2.16 2.63
N SER A 72 -4.91 -1.70 3.11
CA SER A 72 -5.64 -2.35 4.21
C SER A 72 -6.00 -3.81 3.89
N GLU A 73 -6.14 -4.18 2.62
CA GLU A 73 -6.41 -5.57 2.20
C GLU A 73 -5.28 -6.53 2.54
N ALA A 74 -4.04 -6.04 2.56
CA ALA A 74 -2.86 -6.82 2.93
C ALA A 74 -2.59 -6.80 4.44
N LYS A 75 -3.33 -5.98 5.20
CA LYS A 75 -3.14 -5.84 6.65
C LYS A 75 -3.71 -7.06 7.38
N PHE A 76 -2.98 -7.57 8.36
CA PHE A 76 -3.44 -8.65 9.23
C PHE A 76 -2.97 -8.44 10.68
N ASP A 77 -3.63 -9.12 11.61
CA ASP A 77 -3.22 -9.13 13.01
C ASP A 77 -2.20 -10.24 13.24
N SER A 78 -0.96 -9.85 13.53
CA SER A 78 0.16 -10.76 13.82
C SER A 78 0.37 -10.99 15.31
N GLY A 79 -0.28 -10.22 16.18
CA GLY A 79 -0.01 -10.20 17.62
C GLY A 79 1.36 -9.64 18.02
N THR A 80 2.13 -9.06 17.09
CA THR A 80 3.52 -8.63 17.38
C THR A 80 3.63 -7.26 18.03
N GLY A 81 2.54 -6.49 18.06
CA GLY A 81 2.52 -5.14 18.63
C GLY A 81 2.74 -4.00 17.63
N TRP A 82 2.89 -4.30 16.34
CA TRP A 82 3.01 -3.30 15.28
C TRP A 82 2.11 -3.67 14.08
N PRO A 83 1.62 -2.68 13.30
CA PRO A 83 0.96 -2.94 12.03
C PRO A 83 1.72 -3.97 11.18
N SER A 84 0.99 -4.99 10.70
CA SER A 84 1.57 -6.09 9.92
C SER A 84 0.84 -6.23 8.59
N PHE A 85 1.62 -6.35 7.51
CA PHE A 85 1.11 -6.49 6.15
C PHE A 85 1.77 -7.68 5.44
N THR A 86 1.04 -8.36 4.58
CA THR A 86 1.57 -9.50 3.80
C THR A 86 2.45 -9.05 2.64
N GLU A 87 2.14 -7.89 2.05
CA GLU A 87 2.83 -7.34 0.89
C GLU A 87 2.64 -5.82 0.81
N PRO A 88 3.56 -5.08 0.19
CA PRO A 88 3.36 -3.67 -0.12
C PRO A 88 2.38 -3.49 -1.27
N ALA A 89 1.67 -2.35 -1.28
CA ALA A 89 0.78 -1.97 -2.38
C ALA A 89 1.55 -1.78 -3.70
N ASN A 90 2.80 -1.33 -3.64
CA ASN A 90 3.68 -1.19 -4.79
C ASN A 90 5.14 -1.42 -4.37
N LEU A 91 5.77 -2.47 -4.93
CA LEU A 91 7.18 -2.80 -4.66
C LEU A 91 8.15 -1.68 -5.02
N ASN A 92 7.80 -0.81 -5.98
CA ASN A 92 8.65 0.32 -6.36
C ASN A 92 8.71 1.43 -5.30
N ASN A 93 7.79 1.44 -4.33
CA ASN A 93 7.78 2.43 -3.25
C ASN A 93 8.54 1.94 -2.01
N ILE A 94 8.97 0.68 -1.99
CA ILE A 94 9.72 0.05 -0.91
C ILE A 94 11.15 -0.21 -1.33
N GLU A 95 12.08 0.05 -0.43
CA GLU A 95 13.46 -0.42 -0.51
C GLU A 95 13.72 -1.37 0.67
N LEU A 96 14.39 -2.48 0.40
CA LEU A 96 14.78 -3.46 1.41
C LEU A 96 16.29 -3.41 1.59
N LYS A 97 16.73 -3.32 2.85
CA LYS A 97 18.15 -3.21 3.20
C LYS A 97 18.51 -4.18 4.31
N GLU A 98 19.69 -4.77 4.25
CA GLU A 98 20.17 -5.60 5.35
C GLU A 98 20.44 -4.72 6.59
N ASP A 99 19.94 -5.16 7.74
CA ASP A 99 20.15 -4.55 9.04
C ASP A 99 20.83 -5.56 9.98
N LEU A 100 22.02 -5.18 10.44
CA LEU A 100 22.88 -5.97 11.34
C LEU A 100 22.92 -5.38 12.77
N SER A 101 22.09 -4.38 13.05
CA SER A 101 22.03 -3.75 14.37
C SER A 101 21.51 -4.71 15.45
N GLY A 102 21.90 -4.45 16.71
CA GLY A 102 21.44 -5.26 17.85
C GLY A 102 21.89 -6.72 17.83
N GLY A 103 22.91 -7.08 17.02
CA GLY A 103 23.42 -8.44 16.92
C GLY A 103 22.50 -9.40 16.15
N MET A 104 21.47 -8.89 15.46
CA MET A 104 20.52 -9.69 14.69
C MET A 104 20.66 -9.38 13.20
N ARG A 105 20.41 -10.38 12.33
CA ARG A 105 20.27 -10.17 10.88
C ARG A 105 18.80 -10.02 10.53
N ARG A 106 18.39 -8.82 10.15
CA ARG A 106 17.03 -8.49 9.73
C ARG A 106 17.05 -7.81 8.37
N THR A 107 15.89 -7.72 7.74
CA THR A 107 15.71 -6.94 6.52
C THR A 107 14.89 -5.71 6.85
N GLU A 108 15.55 -4.55 6.89
CA GLU A 108 14.92 -3.23 7.06
C GLU A 108 14.06 -2.88 5.85
N VAL A 109 12.91 -2.26 6.12
CA VAL A 109 11.97 -1.74 5.13
C VAL A 109 12.06 -0.21 5.17
N LEU A 110 12.40 0.37 4.02
CA LEU A 110 12.54 1.82 3.83
C LEU A 110 11.52 2.32 2.81
N CYS A 111 11.07 3.57 2.96
CA CYS A 111 10.36 4.26 1.90
C CYS A 111 11.37 4.65 0.82
N ARG A 112 11.25 4.09 -0.38
CA ARG A 112 12.20 4.35 -1.47
C ARG A 112 12.25 5.81 -1.90
N LYS A 113 11.13 6.54 -1.77
CA LYS A 113 11.01 7.93 -2.23
C LYS A 113 11.80 8.92 -1.36
N CYS A 114 11.79 8.72 -0.03
CA CYS A 114 12.35 9.69 0.92
C CYS A 114 13.42 9.11 1.87
N GLY A 115 13.67 7.80 1.80
CA GLY A 115 14.64 7.11 2.66
C GLY A 115 14.18 6.84 4.09
N ALA A 116 12.95 7.24 4.46
CA ALA A 116 12.43 7.03 5.82
C ALA A 116 12.41 5.55 6.21
N HIS A 117 12.92 5.25 7.40
CA HIS A 117 12.76 3.97 8.07
C HIS A 117 11.29 3.69 8.38
N LEU A 118 10.81 2.51 7.97
CA LEU A 118 9.43 2.09 8.20
C LEU A 118 9.36 0.95 9.23
N GLY A 119 10.26 -0.03 9.14
CA GLY A 119 10.28 -1.19 10.03
C GLY A 119 11.10 -2.32 9.42
N HIS A 120 10.63 -3.56 9.55
CA HIS A 120 11.33 -4.75 9.06
C HIS A 120 10.38 -5.76 8.40
N VAL A 121 10.93 -6.60 7.52
CA VAL A 121 10.21 -7.71 6.89
C VAL A 121 10.77 -9.06 7.35
N PHE A 122 9.86 -10.00 7.61
CA PHE A 122 10.14 -11.35 8.10
C PHE A 122 9.46 -12.41 7.23
N ASP A 123 9.95 -13.64 7.31
CA ASP A 123 9.47 -14.79 6.52
C ASP A 123 8.54 -15.69 7.32
N ASP A 124 7.75 -15.11 8.23
CA ASP A 124 6.81 -15.78 9.14
C ASP A 124 5.37 -15.29 8.98
N GLY A 125 5.07 -14.66 7.83
CA GLY A 125 3.73 -14.19 7.51
C GLY A 125 2.78 -15.31 7.11
N PRO A 126 1.46 -15.02 7.05
CA PRO A 126 0.48 -15.99 6.62
C PRO A 126 0.77 -16.46 5.20
N ARG A 127 0.63 -17.77 4.96
CA ARG A 127 0.71 -18.32 3.62
C ARG A 127 -0.62 -18.04 2.91
N ASP A 128 -0.57 -17.40 1.76
CA ASP A 128 -1.71 -17.41 0.85
C ASP A 128 -1.63 -18.64 -0.06
N GLY A 129 -2.78 -19.06 -0.61
CA GLY A 129 -2.85 -20.21 -1.52
C GLY A 129 -2.13 -20.01 -2.86
N ARG A 130 -1.52 -18.83 -3.08
CA ARG A 130 -0.75 -18.49 -4.29
C ARG A 130 0.73 -18.81 -4.14
N LEU A 131 1.23 -18.99 -2.91
CA LEU A 131 2.61 -19.38 -2.66
C LEU A 131 2.84 -20.87 -2.93
N PRO A 132 3.94 -21.25 -3.62
CA PRO A 132 4.32 -22.65 -3.79
C PRO A 132 4.44 -23.41 -2.47
N ALA A 133 4.27 -24.73 -2.53
CA ALA A 133 4.53 -25.61 -1.40
C ALA A 133 5.96 -25.39 -0.88
N GLY A 134 6.10 -25.16 0.43
CA GLY A 134 7.39 -24.91 1.08
C GLY A 134 7.86 -23.44 1.14
N ARG A 135 7.15 -22.50 0.51
CA ARG A 135 7.41 -21.05 0.71
C ARG A 135 6.58 -20.50 1.87
N GLN A 136 7.24 -19.74 2.76
CA GLN A 136 6.60 -19.00 3.84
C GLN A 136 6.07 -17.65 3.34
N GLY A 137 5.02 -17.14 3.99
CA GLY A 137 4.50 -15.81 3.73
C GLY A 137 5.43 -14.73 4.26
N LYS A 138 5.29 -13.51 3.73
CA LYS A 138 6.02 -12.35 4.24
C LYS A 138 5.19 -11.61 5.28
N ARG A 139 5.86 -11.06 6.28
CA ARG A 139 5.27 -10.13 7.25
C ARG A 139 6.10 -8.85 7.28
N TYR A 140 5.54 -7.81 6.69
CA TYR A 140 6.04 -6.44 6.80
C TYR A 140 5.53 -5.87 8.12
N CYS A 141 6.42 -5.80 9.11
CA CYS A 141 6.17 -5.29 10.45
C CYS A 141 6.60 -3.83 10.50
N ILE A 142 5.64 -2.91 10.50
CA ILE A 142 5.86 -1.49 10.21
C ILE A 142 5.43 -0.65 11.40
N ASN A 143 6.26 0.32 11.79
CA ASN A 143 5.92 1.28 12.83
C ASN A 143 4.69 2.10 12.40
N SER A 144 3.67 2.14 13.26
CA SER A 144 2.46 2.91 13.03
C SER A 144 2.74 4.39 12.84
N VAL A 145 3.68 4.97 13.59
CA VAL A 145 4.00 6.40 13.48
C VAL A 145 4.49 6.78 12.08
N CYS A 146 5.10 5.84 11.33
CA CYS A 146 5.57 6.07 9.97
C CYS A 146 4.49 5.97 8.90
N LEU A 147 3.25 5.67 9.29
CA LEU A 147 2.13 5.51 8.38
C LEU A 147 1.12 6.64 8.57
N ASP A 148 0.44 6.99 7.49
CA ASP A 148 -0.80 7.76 7.55
C ASP A 148 -1.87 7.05 6.71
N LEU A 149 -3.04 6.81 7.30
CA LEU A 149 -4.11 6.09 6.62
C LEU A 149 -4.97 7.09 5.86
N ASP A 150 -4.98 6.95 4.54
CA ASP A 150 -5.93 7.57 3.64
C ASP A 150 -7.15 6.64 3.53
N PRO A 151 -8.22 6.88 4.30
CA PRO A 151 -9.36 5.98 4.34
C PRO A 151 -10.02 5.93 2.97
N ALA A 152 -10.42 4.73 2.56
CA ALA A 152 -11.20 4.55 1.36
C ALA A 152 -12.48 5.39 1.49
N SER A 153 -12.75 6.26 0.52
CA SER A 153 -14.02 6.97 0.50
C SER A 153 -15.16 5.93 0.46
N PRO A 154 -16.25 6.15 1.22
CA PRO A 154 -17.49 5.46 0.94
C PRO A 154 -17.82 5.79 -0.50
N TRP A 155 -17.79 4.79 -1.36
CA TRP A 155 -18.09 5.00 -2.76
C TRP A 155 -19.53 5.50 -2.88
N THR A 156 -19.71 6.79 -3.20
CA THR A 156 -21.02 7.42 -3.49
C THR A 156 -21.24 7.60 -4.99
N GLY A 157 -20.29 7.17 -5.82
CA GLY A 157 -20.23 7.49 -7.24
C GLY A 157 -21.20 6.67 -8.08
N GLY A 158 -22.46 7.10 -8.19
CA GLY A 158 -23.49 6.50 -9.03
C GLY A 158 -22.98 5.74 -10.27
N MET A 159 -22.99 4.41 -10.19
CA MET A 159 -22.98 3.55 -11.37
C MET A 159 -24.28 3.80 -12.13
N SER A 160 -24.21 4.49 -13.26
CA SER A 160 -25.32 4.48 -14.22
C SER A 160 -25.32 3.12 -14.91
N LEU A 161 -26.21 2.22 -14.47
CA LEU A 161 -26.51 1.00 -15.19
C LEU A 161 -27.26 1.39 -16.47
N THR A 162 -26.63 1.32 -17.63
CA THR A 162 -27.32 1.45 -18.91
C THR A 162 -27.64 0.05 -19.41
N GLU A 163 -28.93 -0.31 -19.45
CA GLU A 163 -29.36 -1.53 -20.16
C GLU A 163 -28.93 -1.42 -21.62
N VAL A 164 -28.22 -2.44 -22.12
CA VAL A 164 -27.88 -2.51 -23.56
C VAL A 164 -28.99 -3.32 -24.21
N PRO A 165 -29.83 -2.71 -25.06
CA PRO A 165 -30.91 -3.41 -25.73
C PRO A 165 -30.34 -4.23 -26.89
N SER A 166 -29.74 -5.37 -26.57
CA SER A 166 -29.51 -6.42 -27.56
C SER A 166 -29.43 -7.79 -26.89
N ARG A 167 -30.48 -8.59 -27.11
CA ARG A 167 -30.65 -10.02 -26.77
C ARG A 167 -30.63 -10.36 -25.28
N ARG A 168 -31.81 -10.25 -24.64
CA ARG A 168 -32.41 -10.97 -23.47
C ARG A 168 -31.53 -11.65 -22.38
N SER A 169 -30.22 -11.47 -22.32
CA SER A 169 -29.34 -12.29 -21.48
C SER A 169 -28.08 -11.58 -20.99
N PHE A 170 -27.92 -10.28 -21.26
CA PHE A 170 -26.72 -9.54 -20.87
C PHE A 170 -27.02 -8.14 -20.33
N PHE A 171 -26.47 -7.80 -19.17
CA PHE A 171 -26.34 -6.41 -18.70
C PHE A 171 -24.91 -5.93 -18.99
N ALA A 172 -24.73 -4.70 -19.46
CA ALA A 172 -23.41 -4.11 -19.61
C ALA A 172 -23.23 -2.98 -18.60
N VAL A 173 -22.22 -3.09 -17.75
CA VAL A 173 -21.76 -1.96 -16.93
C VAL A 173 -20.61 -1.29 -17.65
N THR A 174 -20.78 -0.01 -17.92
CA THR A 174 -19.71 0.82 -18.47
C THR A 174 -19.03 1.54 -17.33
N ILE A 175 -17.75 1.27 -17.12
CA ILE A 175 -16.94 1.91 -16.09
C ILE A 175 -15.83 2.69 -16.79
N THR A 176 -15.73 3.98 -16.47
CA THR A 176 -14.70 4.85 -17.06
C THR A 176 -13.31 4.44 -16.58
N ALA A 177 -12.27 4.65 -17.39
CA ALA A 177 -10.89 4.37 -16.97
C ALA A 177 -10.49 5.09 -15.67
N HIS A 178 -11.05 6.28 -15.42
CA HIS A 178 -10.86 7.03 -14.18
C HIS A 178 -11.42 6.29 -12.96
N GLN A 179 -12.60 5.69 -13.08
CA GLN A 179 -13.21 4.90 -11.99
C GLN A 179 -12.45 3.59 -11.73
N VAL A 180 -11.87 2.97 -12.76
CA VAL A 180 -11.02 1.77 -12.61
C VAL A 180 -9.71 2.11 -11.91
N ALA A 181 -9.07 3.23 -12.29
CA ALA A 181 -7.81 3.68 -11.69
C ALA A 181 -7.94 4.01 -10.20
N HIS A 182 -9.07 4.58 -9.79
CA HIS A 182 -9.31 4.99 -8.40
C HIS A 182 -9.72 3.82 -7.48
N ALA A 183 -10.49 2.85 -7.97
CA ALA A 183 -10.97 1.74 -7.14
C ALA A 183 -9.93 0.61 -7.01
N GLY A 184 -9.06 0.43 -8.01
CA GLY A 184 -8.27 -0.78 -8.15
C GLY A 184 -9.12 -1.94 -8.70
N ARG A 185 -8.50 -2.78 -9.55
CA ARG A 185 -9.22 -3.82 -10.32
C ARG A 185 -9.95 -4.83 -9.43
N ILE A 186 -9.31 -5.29 -8.35
CA ILE A 186 -9.84 -6.34 -7.47
C ILE A 186 -11.07 -5.83 -6.69
N ARG A 187 -10.99 -4.60 -6.16
CA ARG A 187 -12.10 -3.94 -5.48
C ARG A 187 -13.31 -3.74 -6.39
N LEU A 188 -13.06 -3.38 -7.66
CA LEU A 188 -14.10 -3.23 -8.67
C LEU A 188 -14.82 -4.57 -8.94
N GLU A 189 -14.06 -5.66 -9.12
CA GLU A 189 -14.60 -7.00 -9.34
C GLU A 189 -15.46 -7.48 -8.15
N ARG A 190 -15.00 -7.25 -6.91
CA ARG A 190 -15.73 -7.60 -5.68
C ARG A 190 -17.03 -6.82 -5.52
N GLU A 191 -16.99 -5.50 -5.72
CA GLU A 191 -18.17 -4.65 -5.56
C GLU A 191 -19.23 -4.90 -6.63
N LEU A 192 -18.81 -5.10 -7.87
CA LEU A 192 -19.74 -5.48 -8.93
C LEU A 192 -20.36 -6.85 -8.66
N GLY A 193 -19.55 -7.82 -8.22
CA GLY A 193 -20.04 -9.13 -7.80
C GLY A 193 -21.14 -9.02 -6.73
N ASN A 194 -20.90 -8.23 -5.67
CA ASN A 194 -21.86 -8.03 -4.59
C ASN A 194 -23.15 -7.34 -5.06
N ARG A 195 -23.05 -6.28 -5.87
CA ARG A 195 -24.21 -5.56 -6.40
C ARG A 195 -25.07 -6.43 -7.33
N PHE A 196 -24.47 -7.26 -8.17
CA PHE A 196 -25.21 -8.14 -9.08
C PHE A 196 -25.81 -9.37 -8.38
N ALA A 197 -25.15 -9.88 -7.34
CA ALA A 197 -25.74 -10.89 -6.46
C ALA A 197 -27.01 -10.36 -5.79
N ALA A 198 -27.01 -9.10 -5.33
CA ALA A 198 -28.19 -8.44 -4.76
C ALA A 198 -29.34 -8.24 -5.77
N LEU A 199 -29.06 -8.27 -7.07
CA LEU A 199 -30.06 -8.19 -8.16
C LEU A 199 -30.56 -9.57 -8.63
N GLY A 200 -30.21 -10.66 -7.94
CA GLY A 200 -30.71 -12.01 -8.25
C GLY A 200 -30.03 -12.70 -9.45
N ALA A 201 -28.97 -12.11 -9.99
CA ALA A 201 -28.18 -12.72 -11.06
C ALA A 201 -27.04 -13.54 -10.46
N LEU A 202 -27.18 -14.86 -10.38
CA LEU A 202 -26.05 -15.77 -10.14
C LEU A 202 -26.17 -17.03 -11.03
N PRO A 203 -25.05 -17.54 -11.59
CA PRO A 203 -23.68 -16.99 -11.51
C PRO A 203 -23.42 -15.89 -12.56
N VAL A 204 -22.75 -14.80 -12.15
CA VAL A 204 -22.33 -13.68 -13.02
C VAL A 204 -20.89 -13.91 -13.47
N THR A 205 -20.64 -13.96 -14.78
CA THR A 205 -19.28 -13.96 -15.35
C THR A 205 -18.93 -12.55 -15.80
N LEU A 206 -17.90 -11.94 -15.22
CA LEU A 206 -17.38 -10.64 -15.63
C LEU A 206 -16.50 -10.79 -16.88
N ILE A 207 -16.94 -10.26 -18.02
CA ILE A 207 -16.12 -10.23 -19.24
C ILE A 207 -15.47 -8.86 -19.37
N HIS A 208 -14.15 -8.80 -19.22
CA HIS A 208 -13.37 -7.56 -19.39
C HIS A 208 -13.11 -7.30 -20.87
N LEU A 209 -13.70 -6.24 -21.42
CA LEU A 209 -13.40 -5.77 -22.77
C LEU A 209 -12.58 -4.47 -22.72
N PRO A 210 -11.27 -4.52 -22.93
CA PRO A 210 -10.45 -3.31 -22.94
C PRO A 210 -10.73 -2.51 -24.21
N ARG A 211 -11.38 -1.35 -24.07
CA ARG A 211 -11.32 -0.27 -25.08
C ARG A 211 -10.45 0.84 -24.56
N ARG A 212 -9.80 1.58 -25.46
CA ARG A 212 -8.70 2.55 -25.17
C ARG A 212 -8.96 3.59 -24.06
N LYS A 213 -10.20 3.73 -23.53
CA LYS A 213 -10.56 4.62 -22.40
C LYS A 213 -11.65 4.09 -21.45
N THR A 214 -12.15 2.87 -21.63
CA THR A 214 -13.36 2.39 -20.93
C THR A 214 -13.29 0.88 -20.72
N THR A 215 -13.64 0.44 -19.51
CA THR A 215 -13.85 -0.99 -19.21
C THR A 215 -15.33 -1.28 -19.31
N VAL A 216 -15.70 -2.17 -20.23
CA VAL A 216 -17.06 -2.69 -20.32
C VAL A 216 -17.09 -4.05 -19.65
N ILE A 217 -18.00 -4.22 -18.71
CA ILE A 217 -18.23 -5.47 -18.01
C ILE A 217 -19.58 -6.01 -18.48
N LEU A 218 -19.54 -7.14 -19.18
CA LEU A 218 -20.74 -7.86 -19.55
C LEU A 218 -21.10 -8.84 -18.44
N VAL A 219 -22.34 -8.82 -17.99
CA VAL A 219 -22.95 -9.74 -17.03
C VAL A 219 -23.89 -10.65 -17.80
N LYS A 220 -23.56 -11.94 -17.92
CA LYS A 220 -24.45 -12.94 -18.53
C LYS A 220 -25.44 -13.46 -17.49
N SER A 221 -26.74 -13.34 -17.72
CA SER A 221 -27.75 -14.01 -16.91
C SER A 221 -27.98 -15.43 -17.42
N HIS A 222 -27.95 -16.43 -16.53
CA HIS A 222 -28.25 -17.83 -16.88
C HIS A 222 -29.75 -18.16 -16.92
N PHE A 223 -30.65 -17.19 -16.74
CA PHE A 223 -32.08 -17.42 -16.85
C PHE A 223 -32.51 -17.57 -18.32
N ALA A 224 -32.94 -18.78 -18.67
CA ALA A 224 -33.88 -18.99 -19.76
C ALA A 224 -35.27 -18.58 -19.24
N PHE A 225 -35.89 -17.60 -19.88
CA PHE A 225 -37.34 -17.43 -19.84
C PHE A 225 -37.97 -18.30 -20.92
#